data_AF-A0A1L6MVY1-F1
#
_entry.id   AF-A0A1L6MVY1-F1
#
_cell.length_a   1.000
_cell.length_b   1.000
_cell.length_c   1.000
_cell.angle_alpha   90.00
_cell.angle_beta   90.00
_cell.angle_gamma   90.00
#
_symmetry.space_group_name_H-M   'P 1'
#
loop_
_entity.id
_entity.type
_entity.pdbx_description
1 polymer ?
#
loop_
_entity_poly.entity_id
_entity_poly.type
_entity_poly.pdbx_seq_one_letter_code
_entity_poly.pdbx_strand_id
1 'polypeptide(L)'
;MQSFSINVQLSLLTNSFVQQGRSQHGLGDPSYDLDLFMVTDKQCFLSRKDQFASKRKQQKKRLHFRITYLHVGGVEFGVEVHEMSTFRSLFSVLNQLDTRDEDHVLKSFRDLAHLDRQTALDMLHRLRISVHLANRDAYHAMRMQLDEKRFLHWYARIHLVNAGDYSKETRHSFHQEDKENFYLKLCMLFNSLADALLSLSGGSLDRWK
;
A
#
# COMPACT_ATOMS: atom_id res chain seq x y z
N MET A 1 -4.91 -35.32 17.01
CA MET A 1 -4.85 -34.15 16.10
C MET A 1 -5.16 -32.92 16.94
N GLN A 2 -4.14 -32.15 17.30
CA GLN A 2 -4.29 -30.95 18.12
C GLN A 2 -4.76 -29.80 17.23
N SER A 3 -5.98 -29.34 17.47
CA SER A 3 -6.59 -28.17 16.86
C SER A 3 -5.91 -26.92 17.43
N PHE A 4 -5.10 -26.24 16.62
CA PHE A 4 -4.59 -24.91 16.97
C PHE A 4 -5.71 -23.89 16.78
N SER A 5 -6.49 -23.66 17.84
CA SER A 5 -7.38 -22.50 17.93
C SER A 5 -6.54 -21.28 18.28
N ILE A 6 -6.24 -20.43 17.29
CA ILE A 6 -5.72 -19.09 17.55
C ILE A 6 -6.88 -18.26 18.11
N ASN A 7 -7.10 -18.34 19.42
CA ASN A 7 -7.96 -17.44 20.16
C ASN A 7 -7.27 -16.06 20.21
N VAL A 8 -7.40 -15.26 19.16
CA VAL A 8 -7.10 -13.83 19.25
C VAL A 8 -8.25 -13.18 20.02
N GLN A 9 -8.14 -13.20 21.35
CA GLN A 9 -9.04 -12.47 22.23
C GLN A 9 -8.75 -10.97 22.07
N LEU A 10 -9.26 -10.38 20.99
CA LEU A 10 -9.27 -8.94 20.74
C LEU A 10 -10.26 -8.28 21.71
N SER A 11 -9.83 -8.13 22.96
CA SER A 11 -10.52 -7.26 23.91
C SER A 11 -10.43 -5.83 23.38
N LEU A 12 -11.58 -5.33 22.90
CA LEU A 12 -11.98 -3.92 22.78
C LEU A 12 -10.83 -2.92 22.57
N LEU A 13 -10.69 -2.40 21.34
CA LEU A 13 -10.39 -0.99 21.04
C LEU A 13 -10.41 -0.78 19.52
N THR A 14 -11.39 0.02 19.08
CA THR A 14 -11.67 0.56 17.73
C THR A 14 -10.72 0.23 16.56
N ASN A 15 -11.29 -0.48 15.57
CA ASN A 15 -10.89 -0.67 14.16
C ASN A 15 -9.51 -1.30 13.87
N SER A 16 -9.35 -2.57 14.22
CA SER A 16 -8.22 -3.40 13.75
C SER A 16 -8.53 -4.10 12.42
N PHE A 17 -7.70 -3.91 11.39
CA PHE A 17 -7.71 -4.69 10.15
C PHE A 17 -6.47 -5.59 10.10
N VAL A 18 -6.45 -6.61 9.23
CA VAL A 18 -5.31 -7.53 9.16
C VAL A 18 -5.22 -8.06 7.74
N GLN A 19 -4.09 -7.82 7.09
CA GLN A 19 -3.82 -8.49 5.83
C GLN A 19 -3.26 -9.88 6.12
N GLN A 20 -3.94 -10.91 5.64
CA GLN A 20 -3.32 -12.21 5.46
C GLN A 20 -2.65 -12.17 4.08
N GLY A 21 -1.31 -12.21 4.03
CA GLY A 21 -0.59 -12.49 2.80
C GLY A 21 -1.11 -13.79 2.19
N ARG A 22 -1.47 -13.74 0.91
CA ARG A 22 -2.08 -14.81 0.08
C ARG A 22 -2.06 -16.23 0.67
N SER A 23 -3.17 -16.64 1.29
CA SER A 23 -3.48 -18.08 1.52
C SER A 23 -4.58 -18.62 0.61
N GLN A 24 -5.31 -17.76 -0.13
CA GLN A 24 -6.48 -18.19 -0.91
C GLN A 24 -6.16 -18.65 -2.35
N HIS A 25 -4.90 -18.57 -2.82
CA HIS A 25 -4.50 -18.97 -4.18
C HIS A 25 -3.27 -19.90 -4.23
N GLY A 26 -3.11 -20.79 -3.24
CA GLY A 26 -2.34 -22.05 -3.41
C GLY A 26 -0.84 -21.95 -3.74
N LEU A 27 -0.22 -20.77 -3.62
CA LEU A 27 1.22 -20.55 -3.86
C LEU A 27 1.91 -20.06 -2.58
N GLY A 28 1.72 -20.81 -1.49
CA GLY A 28 2.23 -20.49 -0.15
C GLY A 28 3.65 -21.00 0.10
N ASP A 29 4.69 -20.18 -0.03
CA ASP A 29 6.00 -20.40 0.58
C ASP A 29 5.87 -20.40 2.12
N PRO A 30 6.40 -21.39 2.85
CA PRO A 30 6.35 -21.45 4.33
C PRO A 30 6.99 -20.25 5.05
N SER A 31 7.75 -19.42 4.34
CA SER A 31 8.45 -18.25 4.87
C SER A 31 7.66 -16.93 4.82
N TYR A 32 6.37 -16.97 4.47
CA TYR A 32 5.60 -15.73 4.35
C TYR A 32 5.43 -14.97 5.67
N ASP A 33 6.02 -13.78 5.70
CA ASP A 33 5.81 -12.77 6.74
C ASP A 33 4.33 -12.34 6.76
N LEU A 34 3.76 -12.27 7.98
CA LEU A 34 2.40 -11.78 8.20
C LEU A 34 2.43 -10.27 8.47
N ASP A 35 1.82 -9.49 7.58
CA ASP A 35 1.70 -8.04 7.73
C ASP A 35 0.39 -7.62 8.41
N LEU A 36 0.49 -7.03 9.60
CA LEU A 36 -0.66 -6.57 10.37
C LEU A 36 -0.84 -5.05 10.27
N PHE A 37 -2.09 -4.61 10.12
CA PHE A 37 -2.42 -3.22 9.82
C PHE A 37 -3.67 -2.71 10.55
N MET A 38 -3.50 -1.80 11.50
CA MET A 38 -4.58 -1.22 12.30
C MET A 38 -4.92 0.19 11.84
N VAL A 39 -6.21 0.50 11.67
CA VAL A 39 -6.68 1.87 11.36
C VAL A 39 -7.55 2.35 12.48
N THR A 40 -7.07 3.32 13.23
CA THR A 40 -7.76 3.74 14.44
C THR A 40 -8.15 5.22 14.39
N ASP A 41 -9.08 5.62 15.25
CA ASP A 41 -9.41 7.03 15.41
C ASP A 41 -8.24 7.81 16.06
N LYS A 42 -8.29 9.15 16.00
CA LYS A 42 -7.21 10.00 16.52
C LYS A 42 -6.96 9.80 18.01
N GLN A 43 -8.01 9.64 18.82
CA GLN A 43 -7.86 9.49 20.27
C GLN A 43 -7.13 8.18 20.61
N CYS A 44 -7.52 7.11 19.94
CA CYS A 44 -7.00 5.77 20.09
C CYS A 44 -5.58 5.65 19.48
N PHE A 45 -5.27 6.40 18.42
CA PHE A 45 -3.91 6.54 17.90
C PHE A 45 -2.97 7.20 18.92
N LEU A 46 -3.43 8.30 19.53
CA LEU A 46 -2.64 9.07 20.51
C LEU A 46 -2.48 8.34 21.84
N SER A 47 -3.47 7.55 22.28
CA SER A 47 -3.37 6.77 23.52
C SER A 47 -2.27 5.70 23.47
N ARG A 48 -1.89 5.25 22.27
CA ARG A 48 -0.82 4.27 22.04
C ARG A 48 0.57 4.89 21.86
N LYS A 49 0.72 6.21 21.99
CA LYS A 49 1.98 6.92 21.73
C LYS A 49 3.19 6.31 22.46
N ASP A 50 2.98 5.84 23.68
CA ASP A 50 4.04 5.31 24.56
C ASP A 50 4.34 3.82 24.28
N GLN A 51 3.47 3.14 23.53
CA GLN A 51 3.64 1.74 23.10
C GLN A 51 4.33 1.64 21.74
N PHE A 52 4.58 2.76 21.07
CA PHE A 52 5.22 2.73 19.75
C PHE A 52 6.71 2.44 19.84
N ALA A 53 7.16 1.54 18.97
CA ALA A 53 8.55 1.09 18.90
C ALA A 53 9.53 2.27 18.75
N SER A 54 10.41 2.45 19.73
CA SER A 54 11.37 3.56 19.80
C SER A 54 12.56 3.42 18.84
N LYS A 55 13.00 2.19 18.53
CA LYS A 55 14.27 1.92 17.82
C LYS A 55 14.24 2.08 16.29
N ARG A 56 13.07 2.10 15.64
CA ARG A 56 12.92 2.41 14.20
C ARG A 56 12.55 3.90 13.93
N LYS A 57 12.81 4.80 14.88
CA LYS A 57 12.38 6.22 14.85
C LYS A 57 12.94 7.05 13.66
N GLN A 58 14.04 6.63 13.01
CA GLN A 58 14.67 7.42 11.94
C GLN A 58 14.18 7.07 10.52
N GLN A 59 13.81 5.82 10.21
CA GLN A 59 13.22 5.47 8.89
C GLN A 59 11.72 5.83 8.80
N LYS A 60 11.01 5.94 9.93
CA LYS A 60 9.55 6.09 10.00
C LYS A 60 9.02 7.52 10.04
N LYS A 61 9.88 8.54 10.15
CA LYS A 61 9.44 9.94 10.06
C LYS A 61 8.85 10.30 8.69
N ARG A 62 9.06 9.48 7.66
CA ARG A 62 8.52 9.65 6.31
C ARG A 62 7.23 8.87 6.01
N LEU A 63 6.88 7.86 6.80
CA LEU A 63 5.91 6.84 6.36
C LEU A 63 4.49 6.99 6.94
N HIS A 64 4.17 8.09 7.63
CA HIS A 64 2.81 8.39 8.10
C HIS A 64 2.12 7.34 8.99
N PHE A 65 2.87 6.37 9.53
CA PHE A 65 2.37 5.35 10.47
C PHE A 65 3.27 5.14 11.68
N ARG A 66 2.79 4.35 12.64
CA ARG A 66 3.52 3.92 13.83
C ARG A 66 3.52 2.40 13.91
N ILE A 67 4.51 1.79 14.56
CA ILE A 67 4.51 0.33 14.76
C ILE A 67 4.36 0.05 16.24
N THR A 68 3.45 -0.86 16.56
CA THR A 68 3.39 -1.58 17.83
C THR A 68 3.69 -3.06 17.59
N TYR A 69 4.02 -3.80 18.63
CA TYR A 69 4.32 -5.22 18.54
C TYR A 69 3.28 -6.02 19.34
N LEU A 70 2.79 -7.10 18.73
CA LEU A 70 1.88 -8.05 19.38
C LEU A 70 2.61 -9.38 19.55
N HIS A 71 2.53 -9.95 20.75
CA HIS A 71 3.07 -11.28 21.03
C HIS A 71 1.94 -12.30 21.09
N VAL A 72 1.99 -13.32 20.23
CA VAL A 72 0.98 -14.40 20.18
C VAL A 72 1.72 -15.73 20.09
N GLY A 73 1.52 -16.60 21.08
CA GLY A 73 2.11 -17.95 21.07
C GLY A 73 3.64 -17.98 21.02
N GLY A 74 4.32 -16.98 21.59
CA GLY A 74 5.78 -16.85 21.55
C GLY A 74 6.34 -16.21 20.28
N VAL A 75 5.49 -15.83 19.32
CA VAL A 75 5.87 -15.11 18.10
C VAL A 75 5.54 -13.61 18.25
N GLU A 76 6.46 -12.75 17.83
CA GLU A 76 6.26 -11.29 17.78
C GLU A 76 5.82 -10.86 16.37
N PHE A 77 4.75 -10.07 16.29
CA PHE A 77 4.23 -9.51 15.05
C PHE A 77 4.32 -7.99 15.09
N GLY A 78 4.87 -7.38 14.03
CA GLY A 78 4.83 -5.95 13.82
C GLY A 78 3.46 -5.52 13.31
N VAL A 79 2.81 -4.58 13.99
CA VAL A 79 1.54 -3.99 13.57
C VAL A 79 1.76 -2.54 13.19
N GLU A 80 1.49 -2.21 11.93
CA GLU A 80 1.41 -0.83 11.48
C GLU A 80 0.09 -0.22 11.95
N VAL A 81 0.15 0.96 12.56
CA VAL A 81 -0.99 1.70 13.10
C VAL A 81 -1.11 3.02 12.36
N HIS A 82 -2.29 3.24 11.79
CA HIS A 82 -2.64 4.39 10.97
C HIS A 82 -3.83 5.13 11.55
N GLU A 83 -3.88 6.45 11.35
CA GLU A 83 -5.04 7.24 11.70
C GLU A 83 -6.08 7.17 10.58
N MET A 84 -7.36 6.99 10.93
CA MET A 84 -8.48 6.95 9.98
C MET A 84 -8.59 8.23 9.14
N SER A 85 -8.21 9.38 9.70
CA SER A 85 -8.24 10.67 8.99
C SER A 85 -7.34 10.67 7.75
N THR A 86 -6.20 9.96 7.79
CA THR A 86 -5.29 9.81 6.66
C THR A 86 -5.97 9.11 5.49
N PHE A 87 -6.68 8.02 5.75
CA PHE A 87 -7.44 7.31 4.73
C PHE A 87 -8.60 8.13 4.17
N ARG A 88 -9.35 8.83 5.04
CA ARG A 88 -10.42 9.72 4.59
C ARG A 88 -9.91 10.82 3.66
N SER A 89 -8.73 11.38 3.96
CA SER A 89 -8.07 12.35 3.09
C SER A 89 -7.71 11.74 1.73
N LEU A 90 -7.11 10.54 1.72
CA LEU A 90 -6.79 9.80 0.50
C LEU A 90 -8.03 9.54 -0.36
N PHE A 91 -9.12 9.03 0.24
CA PHE A 91 -10.37 8.77 -0.47
C PHE A 91 -10.96 10.04 -1.06
N SER A 92 -10.96 11.14 -0.29
CA SER A 92 -11.48 12.43 -0.75
C SER A 92 -10.72 12.94 -1.97
N VAL A 93 -9.39 12.97 -1.90
CA VAL A 93 -8.55 13.48 -3.00
C VAL A 93 -8.65 12.55 -4.21
N LEU A 94 -8.60 11.23 -4.00
CA LEU A 94 -8.78 10.26 -5.08
C LEU A 94 -10.13 10.46 -5.78
N ASN A 95 -11.22 10.63 -5.04
CA ASN A 95 -12.57 10.81 -5.59
C ASN A 95 -12.78 12.16 -6.31
N GLN A 96 -11.87 13.12 -6.15
CA GLN A 96 -11.88 14.38 -6.88
C GLN A 96 -10.95 14.35 -8.10
N LEU A 97 -10.12 13.32 -8.22
CA LEU A 97 -9.15 13.18 -9.28
C LEU A 97 -9.85 12.77 -10.58
N ASP A 98 -9.69 13.58 -11.62
CA ASP A 98 -10.01 13.17 -12.97
C ASP A 98 -8.81 12.42 -13.57
N THR A 99 -8.92 11.10 -13.61
CA THR A 99 -7.87 10.21 -14.16
C THR A 99 -7.74 10.26 -15.69
N ARG A 100 -8.58 11.04 -16.36
CA ARG A 100 -8.51 11.30 -17.81
C ARG A 100 -7.82 12.62 -18.12
N ASP A 101 -7.78 13.54 -17.17
CA ASP A 101 -7.08 14.81 -17.29
C ASP A 101 -5.59 14.62 -16.93
N GLU A 102 -4.72 14.92 -17.89
CA GLU A 102 -3.27 14.80 -17.74
C GLU A 102 -2.73 15.74 -16.64
N ASP A 103 -3.26 16.95 -16.51
CA ASP A 103 -2.81 17.91 -15.50
C ASP A 103 -3.13 17.41 -14.09
N HIS A 104 -4.29 16.78 -13.90
CA HIS A 104 -4.66 16.19 -12.61
C HIS A 104 -3.76 14.99 -12.26
N VAL A 105 -3.43 14.15 -13.24
CA VAL A 105 -2.49 13.04 -13.05
C VAL A 105 -1.09 13.55 -12.71
N LEU A 106 -0.58 14.56 -13.41
CA LEU A 106 0.74 15.11 -13.18
C LEU A 106 0.85 15.83 -11.83
N LYS A 107 -0.19 16.56 -11.40
CA LYS A 107 -0.24 17.19 -10.07
C LYS A 107 -0.23 16.16 -8.94
N SER A 108 -0.90 15.03 -9.14
CA SER A 108 -0.94 13.92 -8.18
C SER A 108 0.18 12.89 -8.35
N PHE A 109 1.12 13.13 -9.27
CA PHE A 109 2.17 12.18 -9.59
C PHE A 109 3.18 12.01 -8.47
N ARG A 110 3.44 13.08 -7.69
CA ARG A 110 4.44 13.06 -6.61
C ARG A 110 3.82 12.77 -5.26
N ASP A 111 2.60 13.22 -5.04
CA ASP A 111 1.88 13.05 -3.78
C ASP A 111 0.37 12.91 -4.02
N LEU A 112 -0.30 12.25 -3.08
CA LEU A 112 -1.74 12.17 -3.00
C LEU A 112 -2.15 12.50 -1.57
N ALA A 113 -2.96 13.54 -1.39
CA ALA A 113 -3.41 13.99 -0.08
C ALA A 113 -2.24 14.31 0.90
N HIS A 114 -1.17 14.94 0.38
CA HIS A 114 0.07 15.25 1.13
C HIS A 114 0.89 14.04 1.59
N LEU A 115 0.54 12.84 1.15
CA LEU A 115 1.39 11.66 1.28
C LEU A 115 2.20 11.50 0.01
N ASP A 116 3.48 11.19 0.12
CA ASP A 116 4.25 10.82 -1.06
C ASP A 116 3.57 9.66 -1.81
N ARG A 117 3.76 9.64 -3.13
CA ARG A 117 3.13 8.67 -4.03
C ARG A 117 3.27 7.24 -3.51
N GLN A 118 4.44 6.82 -3.06
CA GLN A 118 4.67 5.43 -2.66
C GLN A 118 3.85 5.10 -1.41
N THR A 119 3.88 5.96 -0.40
CA THR A 119 3.08 5.78 0.82
C THR A 119 1.58 5.73 0.50
N ALA A 120 1.08 6.63 -0.36
CA ALA A 120 -0.32 6.62 -0.77
C ALA A 120 -0.71 5.33 -1.50
N LEU A 121 0.12 4.87 -2.43
CA LEU A 121 -0.08 3.63 -3.17
C LEU A 121 -0.09 2.42 -2.23
N ASP A 122 0.87 2.32 -1.32
CA ASP A 122 0.96 1.21 -0.38
C ASP A 122 -0.28 1.15 0.52
N MET A 123 -0.73 2.30 1.05
CA MET A 123 -1.92 2.35 1.90
C MET A 123 -3.20 1.94 1.14
N LEU A 124 -3.40 2.45 -0.08
CA LEU A 124 -4.58 2.13 -0.89
C LEU A 124 -4.55 0.69 -1.41
N HIS A 125 -3.39 0.21 -1.85
CA HIS A 125 -3.20 -1.16 -2.31
C HIS A 125 -3.40 -2.16 -1.17
N ARG A 126 -2.80 -1.93 0.01
CA ARG A 126 -3.00 -2.78 1.19
C ARG A 126 -4.47 -2.83 1.59
N LEU A 127 -5.16 -1.69 1.64
CA LEU A 127 -6.61 -1.70 1.89
C LEU A 127 -7.35 -2.52 0.83
N ARG A 128 -6.99 -2.37 -0.44
CA ARG A 128 -7.62 -3.09 -1.56
C ARG A 128 -7.56 -4.61 -1.39
N ILE A 129 -6.39 -5.15 -1.01
CA ILE A 129 -6.14 -6.60 -0.94
C ILE A 129 -6.18 -7.19 0.48
N SER A 130 -6.34 -6.35 1.50
CA SER A 130 -6.45 -6.77 2.90
C SER A 130 -7.70 -7.61 3.15
N VAL A 131 -7.67 -8.36 4.25
CA VAL A 131 -8.86 -9.02 4.79
C VAL A 131 -9.16 -8.40 6.17
N HIS A 132 -10.31 -8.73 6.75
CA HIS A 132 -10.58 -8.32 8.13
C HIS A 132 -10.16 -9.45 9.08
N LEU A 133 -9.54 -9.12 10.22
CA LEU A 133 -9.45 -10.03 11.37
C LEU A 133 -10.46 -9.67 12.46
N ALA A 134 -10.79 -8.39 12.60
CA ALA A 134 -11.81 -7.90 13.53
C ALA A 134 -12.58 -6.71 12.95
N ASN A 135 -13.67 -6.33 13.63
CA ASN A 135 -14.53 -5.19 13.27
C ASN A 135 -14.96 -5.21 11.80
N ARG A 136 -15.50 -6.36 11.36
CA ARG A 136 -15.92 -6.63 9.97
C ARG A 136 -16.75 -5.50 9.36
N ASP A 137 -17.73 -4.98 10.07
CA ASP A 137 -18.63 -3.95 9.53
C ASP A 137 -17.90 -2.62 9.29
N ALA A 138 -17.03 -2.22 10.22
CA ALA A 138 -16.21 -1.02 10.07
C ALA A 138 -15.19 -1.17 8.93
N TYR A 139 -14.64 -2.38 8.74
CA TYR A 139 -13.79 -2.71 7.60
C TYR A 139 -14.53 -2.52 6.29
N HIS A 140 -15.70 -3.15 6.14
CA HIS A 140 -16.49 -3.05 4.91
C HIS A 140 -16.92 -1.62 4.65
N ALA A 141 -17.36 -0.87 5.67
CA ALA A 141 -17.71 0.53 5.53
C ALA A 141 -16.53 1.42 5.08
N MET A 142 -15.31 1.12 5.52
CA MET A 142 -14.11 1.80 5.05
C MET A 142 -13.73 1.36 3.63
N ARG A 143 -13.78 0.06 3.33
CA ARG A 143 -13.42 -0.50 2.02
C ARG A 143 -14.33 -0.01 0.91
N MET A 144 -15.61 0.21 1.21
CA MET A 144 -16.60 0.77 0.27
C MET A 144 -16.34 2.25 -0.09
N GLN A 145 -15.53 2.98 0.69
CA GLN A 145 -15.16 4.36 0.35
C GLN A 145 -14.04 4.43 -0.70
N LEU A 146 -13.32 3.32 -0.91
CA LEU A 146 -12.29 3.23 -1.95
C LEU A 146 -12.95 3.01 -3.31
N ASP A 147 -12.96 4.04 -4.15
CA ASP A 147 -13.24 3.91 -5.59
C ASP A 147 -12.07 3.16 -6.25
N GLU A 148 -12.15 1.83 -6.22
CA GLU A 148 -11.09 0.94 -6.70
C GLU A 148 -10.80 1.14 -8.19
N LYS A 149 -11.84 1.38 -9.00
CA LYS A 149 -11.67 1.62 -10.43
C LYS A 149 -10.85 2.88 -10.66
N ARG A 150 -11.15 3.95 -9.92
CA ARG A 150 -10.40 5.21 -10.03
C ARG A 150 -8.99 5.09 -9.49
N PHE A 151 -8.79 4.39 -8.37
CA PHE A 151 -7.46 4.06 -7.87
C PHE A 151 -6.61 3.35 -8.94
N LEU A 152 -7.14 2.29 -9.56
CA LEU A 152 -6.42 1.53 -10.57
C LEU A 152 -6.17 2.33 -11.85
N HIS A 153 -7.12 3.16 -12.27
CA HIS A 153 -6.90 4.08 -13.39
C HIS A 153 -5.80 5.10 -13.08
N TRP A 154 -5.84 5.73 -11.91
CA TRP A 154 -4.80 6.66 -11.46
C TRP A 154 -3.43 5.97 -11.40
N TYR A 155 -3.37 4.75 -10.85
CA TYR A 155 -2.15 3.98 -10.76
C TYR A 155 -1.60 3.59 -12.13
N ALA A 156 -2.47 3.18 -13.06
CA ALA A 156 -2.08 2.94 -14.45
C ALA A 156 -1.50 4.20 -15.12
N ARG A 157 -2.14 5.35 -14.91
CA ARG A 157 -1.69 6.63 -15.49
C ARG A 157 -0.31 7.04 -15.00
N ILE A 158 -0.03 6.87 -13.70
CA ILE A 158 1.31 7.10 -13.14
C ILE A 158 2.36 6.24 -13.87
N HIS A 159 2.06 4.96 -14.08
CA HIS A 159 2.97 4.04 -14.76
C HIS A 159 3.17 4.40 -16.24
N LEU A 160 2.12 4.89 -16.92
CA LEU A 160 2.24 5.39 -18.29
C LEU A 160 3.11 6.65 -18.39
N VAL A 161 3.03 7.55 -17.41
CA VAL A 161 3.95 8.70 -17.31
C VAL A 161 5.40 8.23 -17.15
N ASN A 162 5.67 7.32 -16.20
CA ASN A 162 6.99 6.72 -16.02
C ASN A 162 7.50 6.06 -17.32
N ALA A 163 6.64 5.30 -18.01
CA ALA A 163 6.99 4.67 -19.29
C ALA A 163 7.36 5.70 -20.36
N GLY A 164 6.65 6.84 -20.41
CA GLY A 164 7.00 7.95 -21.30
C GLY A 164 8.41 8.48 -21.05
N ASP A 165 8.79 8.64 -19.79
CA ASP A 165 10.12 9.12 -19.40
C ASP A 165 11.20 8.06 -19.68
N TYR A 166 11.00 6.80 -19.29
CA TYR A 166 11.94 5.72 -19.60
C TYR A 166 12.13 5.51 -21.09
N SER A 167 11.09 5.72 -21.92
CA SER A 167 11.22 5.65 -23.38
C SER A 167 12.19 6.70 -23.92
N LYS A 168 12.09 7.95 -23.45
CA LYS A 168 13.00 9.04 -23.83
C LYS A 168 14.43 8.74 -23.36
N GLU A 169 14.58 8.31 -22.11
CA GLU A 169 15.89 8.03 -21.53
C GLU A 169 16.57 6.81 -22.17
N THR A 170 15.80 5.78 -22.54
CA THR A 170 16.31 4.61 -23.28
C THR A 170 16.86 5.03 -24.63
N ARG A 171 16.11 5.87 -25.37
CA ARG A 171 16.58 6.42 -26.65
C ARG A 171 17.86 7.25 -26.47
N HIS A 172 17.92 8.07 -25.42
CA HIS A 172 19.12 8.85 -25.11
C HIS A 172 20.33 7.96 -24.83
N SER A 173 20.20 6.95 -23.94
CA SER A 173 21.29 6.02 -23.65
C SER A 173 21.73 5.20 -24.87
N PHE A 174 20.80 4.84 -25.76
CA PHE A 174 21.13 4.19 -27.02
C PHE A 174 22.03 5.05 -27.90
N HIS A 175 21.70 6.34 -28.07
CA HIS A 175 22.49 7.27 -28.88
C HIS A 175 23.86 7.60 -28.27
N GLN A 176 24.01 7.47 -26.96
CA GLN A 176 25.29 7.63 -26.25
C GLN A 176 26.13 6.34 -26.22
N GLU A 177 25.67 5.26 -26.85
CA GLU A 177 26.28 3.93 -26.81
C GLU A 177 26.47 3.36 -25.39
N ASP A 178 25.73 3.89 -24.41
CA ASP A 178 25.73 3.43 -23.02
C ASP A 178 24.82 2.21 -22.87
N LYS A 179 25.39 1.05 -23.20
CA LYS A 179 24.67 -0.23 -23.28
C LYS A 179 24.08 -0.67 -21.94
N GLU A 180 24.76 -0.39 -20.84
CA GLU A 180 24.31 -0.79 -19.50
C GLU A 180 23.06 0.00 -19.11
N ASN A 181 23.12 1.34 -19.21
CA ASN A 181 21.95 2.16 -18.90
C ASN A 181 20.82 1.96 -19.90
N PHE A 182 21.13 1.72 -21.17
CA PHE A 182 20.13 1.35 -22.16
C PHE A 182 19.34 0.11 -21.71
N TYR A 183 20.03 -0.96 -21.30
CA TYR A 183 19.41 -2.19 -20.84
C TYR A 183 18.56 -1.98 -19.58
N LEU A 184 19.09 -1.30 -18.57
CA LEU A 184 18.37 -1.04 -17.31
C LEU A 184 17.10 -0.22 -17.54
N LYS A 185 17.18 0.86 -18.33
CA LYS A 185 16.03 1.72 -18.64
C LYS A 185 14.99 1.01 -19.49
N LEU A 186 15.42 0.15 -20.41
CA LEU A 186 14.51 -0.70 -21.18
C LEU A 186 13.75 -1.68 -20.27
N CYS A 187 14.41 -2.27 -19.28
CA CYS A 187 13.75 -3.11 -18.27
C CYS A 187 12.73 -2.31 -17.44
N MET A 188 13.07 -1.09 -17.02
CA MET A 188 12.17 -0.20 -16.28
C MET A 188 10.95 0.20 -17.13
N LEU A 189 11.15 0.51 -18.41
CA LEU A 189 10.07 0.78 -19.37
C LEU A 189 9.09 -0.39 -19.43
N PHE A 190 9.58 -1.62 -19.64
CA PHE A 190 8.72 -2.81 -19.70
C PHE A 190 8.00 -3.06 -18.38
N ASN A 191 8.66 -2.87 -17.23
CA ASN A 191 8.03 -3.00 -15.93
C ASN A 191 6.88 -2.01 -15.75
N SER A 192 7.08 -0.73 -16.10
CA SER A 192 6.02 0.28 -16.02
C SER A 192 4.86 -0.03 -16.96
N LEU A 193 5.12 -0.47 -18.20
CA LEU A 193 4.06 -0.86 -19.13
C LEU A 193 3.27 -2.07 -18.63
N ALA A 194 3.95 -3.07 -18.06
CA ALA A 194 3.30 -4.24 -17.47
C ALA A 194 2.42 -3.88 -16.28
N ASP A 195 2.90 -3.00 -15.38
CA ASP A 195 2.12 -2.56 -14.22
C ASP A 195 0.93 -1.69 -14.63
N ALA A 196 1.08 -0.85 -15.66
CA ALA A 196 -0.04 -0.10 -16.24
C ALA A 196 -1.11 -1.03 -16.81
N LEU A 197 -0.71 -2.02 -17.62
CA LEU A 197 -1.62 -3.00 -18.20
C LEU A 197 -2.36 -3.80 -17.12
N LEU A 198 -1.63 -4.25 -16.10
CA LEU A 198 -2.21 -4.98 -14.98
C LEU A 198 -3.26 -4.13 -14.25
N SER A 199 -2.92 -2.86 -13.99
CA SER A 199 -3.82 -1.90 -13.34
C SER A 199 -5.09 -1.64 -14.15
N LEU A 200 -4.97 -1.45 -15.46
CA LEU A 200 -6.12 -1.31 -16.37
C LEU A 200 -6.98 -2.58 -16.43
N SER A 201 -6.39 -3.75 -16.16
CA SER A 201 -7.08 -5.03 -16.14
C SER A 201 -7.74 -5.36 -14.78
N GLY A 202 -7.75 -4.42 -13.83
CA GLY A 202 -8.33 -4.64 -12.50
C GLY A 202 -7.35 -5.20 -11.47
N GLY A 203 -6.11 -5.48 -11.85
CA GLY A 203 -5.06 -6.05 -10.99
C GLY A 203 -4.12 -4.99 -10.42
N SER A 204 -3.26 -5.35 -9.48
CA SER A 204 -2.06 -4.57 -9.12
C SER A 204 -1.09 -5.49 -8.39
N LEU A 205 0.21 -5.23 -8.49
CA LEU A 205 1.26 -5.96 -7.78
C LEU A 205 1.86 -5.07 -6.71
N ASP A 206 2.03 -5.64 -5.53
CA ASP A 206 2.99 -5.14 -4.55
C ASP A 206 4.34 -5.80 -4.88
N ARG A 207 5.22 -5.07 -5.57
CA ARG A 207 6.55 -5.59 -5.98
C ARG A 207 7.61 -5.51 -4.88
N TRP A 208 7.24 -5.05 -3.68
CA TRP A 208 8.19 -4.84 -2.58
C TRP A 208 8.16 -5.96 -1.53
N LYS A 209 7.61 -7.13 -1.89
CA LYS A 209 7.71 -8.38 -1.12
C LYS A 209 8.14 -9.53 -2.01
#